data_AF-D3F886-F1
#
_entry.id   AF-D3F886-F1
#
_cell.length_a   1.000
_cell.length_b   1.000
_cell.length_c   1.000
_cell.angle_alpha   90.00
_cell.angle_beta   90.00
_cell.angle_gamma   90.00
#
_symmetry.space_group_name_H-M   'P 1'
#
loop_
_entity.id
_entity.type
_entity.pdbx_description
1 polymer ?
#
loop_
_entity_poly.entity_id
_entity_poly.type
_entity_poly.pdbx_seq_one_letter_code
_entity_poly.pdbx_strand_id
1 'polypeptide(L)'
;MKTRTDARRVLAGVLMSMGAMSFAVEPPSADAIVAGVPAQATEGYNASFQRLESPRDDRHVCGATLIAPRWAITAGHCTNWVDGKGNISGKGTVRAALTGSPVGWRLRLGSLNASSGGRLVTVEQFVRKSRRLSSAADLALLRLARPVGATPAPLATRRPEPGTQALILGWGYTGAKGGWGDFANAASYPRALREARTSVWPGRTCGLEPQESGLCVGGERGRPAPENMDSGGPVLAEQPGRGVVLAGTVNGGNYTGRPGPAVYTDISAQLKWIRSYTSGQRTIPRDRPVEGPGLAGTAVVDRCSAAVIRVQSSQPADHALLLTNGHCAERRPPRGKALGARKVQSIVTINGAAGNAIVRTSTTRLLYATMTGTDVAVYRLASTYAQLAESGVRVLSLSERGPAAGDRLSLLSGTYQTTFSCRVDAIVPTLREGGYEQRDAIRYGRSASCEPEPGTSGSPLLDARTGDVVAIHNTHNVGDRRRCSVDNPCEVDPSGKTTAVKRRGYAQQTAGLATCIVPGSRLDLSNPGCQLTKPAERVSTD
;
A
#
# COMPACT_ATOMS: atom_id res chain seq x y z
N MET A 1 -68.26 -16.93 -83.65
CA MET A 1 -66.86 -17.33 -83.92
C MET A 1 -66.09 -17.41 -82.59
N LYS A 2 -64.93 -18.08 -82.60
CA LYS A 2 -63.88 -18.19 -81.54
C LYS A 2 -63.60 -16.81 -80.86
N THR A 3 -63.16 -16.66 -79.59
CA THR A 3 -62.45 -17.56 -78.63
C THR A 3 -62.47 -16.99 -77.18
N ARG A 4 -62.37 -17.85 -76.15
CA ARG A 4 -61.41 -17.89 -74.99
C ARG A 4 -60.70 -16.58 -74.51
N THR A 5 -60.38 -16.33 -73.22
CA THR A 5 -60.34 -17.14 -71.98
C THR A 5 -60.37 -16.26 -70.71
N ASP A 6 -60.53 -16.91 -69.53
CA ASP A 6 -59.84 -16.66 -68.24
C ASP A 6 -60.71 -16.39 -67.00
N ALA A 7 -60.42 -17.18 -65.95
CA ALA A 7 -61.08 -17.14 -64.66
C ALA A 7 -60.04 -17.03 -63.55
N ARG A 8 -60.28 -16.14 -62.57
CA ARG A 8 -59.53 -16.10 -61.30
C ARG A 8 -60.48 -16.35 -60.13
N ARG A 9 -60.21 -17.40 -59.37
CA ARG A 9 -60.96 -17.77 -58.16
C ARG A 9 -60.43 -17.01 -56.96
N VAL A 10 -61.33 -16.52 -56.12
CA VAL A 10 -61.05 -16.04 -54.76
C VAL A 10 -61.06 -17.25 -53.80
N LEU A 11 -60.11 -17.33 -52.88
CA LEU A 11 -60.18 -18.25 -51.74
C LEU A 11 -59.84 -17.50 -50.44
N ALA A 12 -60.63 -17.73 -49.40
CA ALA A 12 -60.44 -17.12 -48.08
C ALA A 12 -59.44 -17.91 -47.22
N GLY A 13 -58.65 -17.20 -46.41
CA GLY A 13 -57.71 -17.78 -45.44
C GLY A 13 -58.24 -17.68 -44.01
N VAL A 14 -58.16 -18.78 -43.25
CA VAL A 14 -58.63 -18.88 -41.86
C VAL A 14 -57.59 -18.28 -40.89
N LEU A 15 -58.06 -17.50 -39.93
CA LEU A 15 -57.26 -17.00 -38.80
C LEU A 15 -57.22 -18.04 -37.66
N MET A 16 -56.04 -18.59 -37.36
CA MET A 16 -55.75 -19.23 -36.08
C MET A 16 -54.88 -18.31 -35.22
N SER A 17 -55.33 -18.03 -34.00
CA SER A 17 -54.60 -17.24 -33.00
C SER A 17 -53.64 -18.12 -32.19
N MET A 18 -52.34 -18.03 -32.46
CA MET A 18 -51.31 -18.54 -31.56
C MET A 18 -51.03 -17.55 -30.44
N GLY A 19 -51.43 -17.89 -29.21
CA GLY A 19 -51.03 -17.15 -28.01
C GLY A 19 -49.56 -17.43 -27.68
N ALA A 20 -48.70 -16.43 -27.84
CA ALA A 20 -47.30 -16.54 -27.43
C ALA A 20 -47.18 -16.39 -25.89
N MET A 21 -46.87 -17.49 -25.19
CA MET A 21 -46.38 -17.40 -23.82
C MET A 21 -44.97 -16.77 -23.81
N SER A 22 -44.91 -15.46 -23.55
CA SER A 22 -43.66 -14.76 -23.31
C SER A 22 -43.06 -15.19 -21.97
N PHE A 23 -42.21 -16.22 -21.99
CA PHE A 23 -41.20 -16.38 -20.95
C PHE A 23 -40.21 -15.23 -21.07
N ALA A 24 -40.34 -14.23 -20.19
CA ALA A 24 -39.33 -13.20 -20.01
C ALA A 24 -38.09 -13.84 -19.35
N VAL A 25 -37.25 -14.48 -20.16
CA VAL A 25 -35.87 -14.80 -19.78
C VAL A 25 -35.11 -13.48 -19.79
N GLU A 26 -34.99 -12.86 -18.61
CA GLU A 26 -34.13 -11.70 -18.46
C GLU A 26 -32.69 -12.05 -18.89
N PRO A 27 -32.06 -11.24 -19.76
CA PRO A 27 -30.69 -11.51 -20.18
C PRO A 27 -29.74 -11.33 -18.98
N PRO A 28 -28.73 -12.20 -18.81
CA PRO A 28 -27.77 -12.06 -17.71
C PRO A 28 -26.92 -10.79 -17.91
N SER A 29 -27.25 -9.74 -17.15
CA SER A 29 -26.49 -8.47 -17.14
C SER A 29 -25.49 -8.44 -15.99
N ALA A 30 -24.26 -8.00 -16.30
CA ALA A 30 -23.12 -8.17 -15.40
C ALA A 30 -21.92 -7.23 -15.79
N ASP A 31 -21.67 -6.09 -15.08
CA ASP A 31 -20.35 -5.37 -14.91
C ASP A 31 -20.34 -4.20 -13.89
N ALA A 32 -19.59 -4.16 -12.76
CA ALA A 32 -18.60 -5.00 -12.05
C ALA A 32 -19.05 -5.32 -10.57
N ILE A 33 -18.26 -5.76 -9.57
CA ILE A 33 -17.39 -6.96 -9.49
C ILE A 33 -17.16 -7.53 -10.87
N VAL A 34 -16.00 -7.27 -11.49
CA VAL A 34 -15.85 -7.17 -12.96
C VAL A 34 -16.68 -8.24 -13.68
N ALA A 35 -17.81 -7.78 -14.25
CA ALA A 35 -19.11 -8.46 -14.44
C ALA A 35 -20.16 -8.57 -13.25
N GLY A 36 -20.61 -7.47 -12.60
CA GLY A 36 -21.63 -7.45 -11.50
C GLY A 36 -22.47 -6.15 -11.41
N VAL A 37 -23.26 -5.93 -10.34
CA VAL A 37 -24.16 -4.77 -10.17
C VAL A 37 -23.96 -4.02 -8.84
N PRO A 38 -24.43 -2.77 -8.65
CA PRO A 38 -24.50 -2.14 -7.34
C PRO A 38 -25.45 -2.92 -6.40
N ALA A 39 -24.96 -3.25 -5.21
CA ALA A 39 -25.75 -3.96 -4.21
C ALA A 39 -26.89 -3.09 -3.67
N GLN A 40 -28.09 -3.64 -3.60
CA GLN A 40 -29.29 -2.93 -3.10
C GLN A 40 -29.43 -3.01 -1.58
N ALA A 41 -28.82 -4.02 -0.96
CA ALA A 41 -28.87 -4.27 0.47
C ALA A 41 -27.49 -4.69 1.00
N THR A 42 -27.35 -4.69 2.32
CA THR A 42 -26.17 -5.20 3.02
C THR A 42 -26.59 -6.33 3.96
N GLU A 43 -25.80 -7.38 3.98
CA GLU A 43 -25.92 -8.50 4.92
C GLU A 43 -25.58 -8.09 6.38
N GLY A 44 -25.19 -6.83 6.62
CA GLY A 44 -24.78 -6.31 7.93
C GLY A 44 -23.38 -6.76 8.39
N TYR A 45 -22.95 -7.95 8.00
CA TYR A 45 -21.63 -8.52 8.34
C TYR A 45 -20.52 -8.19 7.33
N ASN A 46 -20.83 -7.79 6.09
CA ASN A 46 -19.81 -7.42 5.12
C ASN A 46 -19.16 -6.08 5.52
N ALA A 47 -17.84 -5.96 5.31
CA ALA A 47 -17.07 -4.82 5.77
C ALA A 47 -16.04 -4.33 4.74
N SER A 48 -15.94 -3.02 4.61
CA SER A 48 -14.78 -2.37 3.99
C SER A 48 -13.67 -2.30 5.04
N PHE A 49 -12.56 -3.00 4.82
CA PHE A 49 -11.36 -2.89 5.65
C PHE A 49 -10.56 -1.66 5.20
N GLN A 50 -10.28 -0.77 6.15
CA GLN A 50 -9.76 0.57 5.93
C GLN A 50 -8.44 0.81 6.66
N ARG A 51 -7.50 1.44 5.96
CA ARG A 51 -6.11 1.64 6.38
C ARG A 51 -5.57 3.00 5.98
N LEU A 52 -4.65 3.56 6.76
CA LEU A 52 -4.08 4.88 6.50
C LEU A 52 -3.27 4.92 5.20
N GLU A 53 -2.68 3.77 4.83
CA GLU A 53 -1.78 3.53 3.70
C GLU A 53 -2.50 3.30 2.37
N SER A 54 -3.83 3.13 2.34
CA SER A 54 -4.56 2.92 1.09
C SER A 54 -4.44 4.14 0.16
N PRO A 55 -4.24 3.97 -1.17
CA PRO A 55 -4.23 5.10 -2.10
C PRO A 55 -5.60 5.81 -2.16
N ARG A 56 -6.70 5.11 -1.83
CA ARG A 56 -8.05 5.67 -1.80
C ARG A 56 -8.24 6.60 -0.62
N ASP A 57 -9.00 7.67 -0.83
CA ASP A 57 -9.36 8.66 0.20
C ASP A 57 -10.34 8.09 1.25
N ASP A 58 -11.23 7.19 0.85
CA ASP A 58 -12.08 6.36 1.72
C ASP A 58 -11.33 5.29 2.51
N ARG A 59 -10.00 5.20 2.30
CA ARG A 59 -9.06 4.33 2.99
C ARG A 59 -9.27 2.84 2.75
N HIS A 60 -10.20 2.42 1.89
CA HIS A 60 -10.48 1.01 1.61
C HIS A 60 -9.25 0.31 1.02
N VAL A 61 -8.93 -0.89 1.50
CA VAL A 61 -7.80 -1.72 1.01
C VAL A 61 -8.25 -3.12 0.58
N CYS A 62 -9.27 -3.66 1.24
CA CYS A 62 -9.72 -5.05 1.17
C CYS A 62 -11.15 -5.17 1.69
N GLY A 63 -11.82 -6.27 1.34
CA GLY A 63 -13.00 -6.73 2.05
C GLY A 63 -12.66 -7.42 3.39
N ALA A 64 -13.63 -7.48 4.27
CA ALA A 64 -13.64 -8.34 5.46
C ALA A 64 -15.09 -8.74 5.80
N THR A 65 -15.25 -9.75 6.63
CA THR A 65 -16.57 -10.28 7.05
C THR A 65 -16.63 -10.47 8.56
N LEU A 66 -17.65 -9.98 9.24
CA LEU A 66 -17.88 -10.24 10.67
C LEU A 66 -18.29 -11.70 10.90
N ILE A 67 -17.61 -12.41 11.80
CA ILE A 67 -17.82 -13.84 12.06
C ILE A 67 -18.06 -14.18 13.54
N ALA A 68 -17.82 -13.24 14.44
CA ALA A 68 -18.29 -13.24 15.83
C ALA A 68 -18.32 -11.78 16.33
N PRO A 69 -18.98 -11.45 17.47
CA PRO A 69 -19.17 -10.05 17.90
C PRO A 69 -17.88 -9.22 18.01
N ARG A 70 -16.72 -9.83 18.29
CA ARG A 70 -15.41 -9.15 18.33
C ARG A 70 -14.43 -9.60 17.24
N TRP A 71 -14.90 -10.33 16.22
CA TRP A 71 -14.01 -10.94 15.24
C TRP A 71 -14.55 -10.80 13.82
N ALA A 72 -13.70 -10.28 12.94
CA ALA A 72 -13.88 -10.36 11.51
C ALA A 72 -12.78 -11.23 10.87
N ILE A 73 -13.03 -11.68 9.66
CA ILE A 73 -12.13 -12.48 8.83
C ILE A 73 -11.83 -11.71 7.54
N THR A 74 -10.60 -11.84 7.04
CA THR A 74 -10.12 -11.24 5.78
C THR A 74 -8.97 -12.10 5.23
N ALA A 75 -8.43 -11.75 4.08
CA ALA A 75 -7.27 -12.42 3.52
C ALA A 75 -6.00 -12.10 4.32
N GLY A 76 -5.07 -13.05 4.39
CA GLY A 76 -3.81 -12.88 5.10
C GLY A 76 -2.99 -11.70 4.57
N HIS A 77 -2.91 -11.56 3.25
CA HIS A 77 -2.12 -10.53 2.58
C HIS A 77 -2.66 -9.12 2.81
N CYS A 78 -3.97 -8.95 3.10
CA CYS A 78 -4.55 -7.67 3.51
C CYS A 78 -3.94 -7.10 4.80
N THR A 79 -3.24 -7.93 5.59
CA THR A 79 -2.50 -7.51 6.80
C THR A 79 -1.03 -7.14 6.55
N ASN A 80 -0.51 -7.32 5.33
CA ASN A 80 0.85 -6.90 4.95
C ASN A 80 0.92 -5.37 4.78
N TRP A 81 2.12 -4.80 4.66
CA TRP A 81 2.26 -3.38 4.28
C TRP A 81 1.74 -3.12 2.84
N VAL A 82 1.23 -1.91 2.63
CA VAL A 82 0.80 -1.40 1.31
C VAL A 82 1.80 -0.32 0.92
N ASP A 83 2.42 -0.45 -0.24
CA ASP A 83 3.40 0.53 -0.72
C ASP A 83 2.75 1.85 -1.15
N GLY A 84 3.59 2.87 -1.38
CA GLY A 84 3.15 4.20 -1.83
C GLY A 84 2.44 4.21 -3.20
N LYS A 85 2.26 3.05 -3.85
CA LYS A 85 1.55 2.88 -5.13
C LYS A 85 0.31 1.99 -4.99
N GLY A 86 -0.08 1.64 -3.76
CA GLY A 86 -1.24 0.81 -3.47
C GLY A 86 -1.00 -0.70 -3.61
N ASN A 87 0.23 -1.14 -3.88
CA ASN A 87 0.54 -2.55 -3.98
C ASN A 87 0.71 -3.16 -2.59
N ILE A 88 0.09 -4.31 -2.36
CA ILE A 88 0.37 -5.11 -1.17
C ILE A 88 1.75 -5.76 -1.39
N SER A 89 2.78 -5.25 -0.69
CA SER A 89 4.17 -5.51 -1.06
C SER A 89 4.61 -6.94 -0.71
N GLY A 90 4.49 -7.86 -1.67
CA GLY A 90 5.07 -9.21 -1.61
C GLY A 90 6.53 -9.29 -2.08
N LYS A 91 7.07 -8.21 -2.66
CA LYS A 91 8.45 -8.12 -3.16
C LYS A 91 9.29 -7.22 -2.24
N GLY A 92 9.82 -7.84 -1.19
CA GLY A 92 10.67 -7.22 -0.19
C GLY A 92 10.71 -8.10 1.05
N THR A 93 11.80 -8.07 1.79
CA THR A 93 12.02 -8.84 3.03
C THR A 93 11.20 -8.32 4.23
N VAL A 94 10.10 -7.60 3.97
CA VAL A 94 9.07 -7.27 4.96
C VAL A 94 8.58 -8.59 5.54
N ARG A 95 9.08 -8.92 6.74
CA ARG A 95 8.68 -10.10 7.50
C ARG A 95 7.25 -9.89 7.95
N ALA A 96 6.31 -10.15 7.05
CA ALA A 96 4.90 -10.02 7.30
C ALA A 96 4.58 -10.69 8.65
N ALA A 97 4.00 -9.93 9.56
CA ALA A 97 3.82 -10.40 10.92
C ALA A 97 2.81 -11.56 10.94
N LEU A 98 2.90 -12.43 11.95
CA LEU A 98 1.81 -13.38 12.21
C LEU A 98 0.74 -12.74 13.08
N THR A 99 1.09 -11.72 13.87
CA THR A 99 0.22 -11.03 14.82
C THR A 99 0.69 -9.59 14.96
N GLY A 100 -0.20 -8.69 15.34
CA GLY A 100 0.16 -7.32 15.70
C GLY A 100 -1.03 -6.49 16.17
N SER A 101 -0.76 -5.34 16.79
CA SER A 101 -1.76 -4.37 17.29
C SER A 101 -1.70 -3.10 16.44
N PRO A 102 -2.47 -3.01 15.34
CA PRO A 102 -2.31 -1.95 14.35
C PRO A 102 -2.98 -0.64 14.79
N VAL A 103 -2.38 0.50 14.41
CA VAL A 103 -3.01 1.82 14.58
C VAL A 103 -3.77 2.20 13.31
N GLY A 104 -4.90 2.90 13.46
CA GLY A 104 -5.67 3.45 12.34
C GLY A 104 -6.47 2.45 11.49
N TRP A 105 -6.27 1.14 11.70
CA TRP A 105 -7.02 0.07 11.03
C TRP A 105 -8.46 0.04 11.51
N ARG A 106 -9.41 0.09 10.57
CA ARG A 106 -10.84 0.16 10.87
C ARG A 106 -11.65 -0.70 9.90
N LEU A 107 -12.78 -1.23 10.35
CA LEU A 107 -13.79 -1.86 9.51
C LEU A 107 -15.02 -0.98 9.43
N ARG A 108 -15.46 -0.62 8.23
CA ARG A 108 -16.81 -0.08 8.01
C ARG A 108 -17.75 -1.24 7.72
N LEU A 109 -18.45 -1.68 8.76
CA LEU A 109 -19.40 -2.80 8.74
C LEU A 109 -20.79 -2.34 8.28
N GLY A 110 -21.47 -3.19 7.52
CA GLY A 110 -22.88 -3.01 7.19
C GLY A 110 -23.17 -1.74 6.40
N SER A 111 -22.39 -1.46 5.37
CA SER A 111 -22.59 -0.29 4.50
C SER A 111 -22.71 -0.68 3.03
N LEU A 112 -23.50 0.09 2.29
CA LEU A 112 -23.52 0.11 0.83
C LEU A 112 -22.45 1.05 0.24
N ASN A 113 -21.70 1.77 1.07
CA ASN A 113 -20.69 2.73 0.62
C ASN A 113 -19.39 2.62 1.44
N ALA A 114 -18.23 2.62 0.78
CA ALA A 114 -16.93 2.57 1.46
C ALA A 114 -16.61 3.86 2.25
N SER A 115 -17.09 5.03 1.81
CA SER A 115 -16.80 6.33 2.44
C SER A 115 -17.84 6.77 3.47
N SER A 116 -19.09 6.30 3.38
CA SER A 116 -20.22 6.72 4.23
C SER A 116 -21.08 5.53 4.68
N GLY A 117 -22.06 5.74 5.57
CA GLY A 117 -22.98 4.69 6.02
C GLY A 117 -22.34 3.57 6.87
N GLY A 118 -23.18 2.66 7.37
CA GLY A 118 -22.77 1.58 8.26
C GLY A 118 -22.10 2.07 9.55
N ARG A 119 -21.28 1.21 10.18
CA ARG A 119 -20.56 1.56 11.42
C ARG A 119 -19.07 1.27 11.32
N LEU A 120 -18.28 2.28 11.68
CA LEU A 120 -16.82 2.21 11.67
C LEU A 120 -16.31 1.67 13.02
N VAL A 121 -15.50 0.62 13.01
CA VAL A 121 -15.01 -0.08 14.22
C VAL A 121 -13.50 -0.28 14.15
N THR A 122 -12.78 0.06 15.22
CA THR A 122 -11.33 -0.12 15.31
C THR A 122 -10.94 -1.59 15.44
N VAL A 123 -9.93 -2.01 14.65
CA VAL A 123 -9.24 -3.28 14.82
C VAL A 123 -8.16 -3.08 15.89
N GLU A 124 -8.23 -3.82 17.01
CA GLU A 124 -7.25 -3.72 18.10
C GLU A 124 -6.05 -4.64 17.89
N GLN A 125 -6.26 -5.80 17.27
CA GLN A 125 -5.23 -6.80 16.99
C GLN A 125 -5.58 -7.58 15.73
N PHE A 126 -4.58 -8.17 15.06
CA PHE A 126 -4.80 -9.18 14.03
C PHE A 126 -3.99 -10.46 14.31
N VAL A 127 -4.43 -11.56 13.72
CA VAL A 127 -3.65 -12.79 13.60
C VAL A 127 -3.82 -13.42 12.22
N ARG A 128 -2.69 -13.67 11.55
CA ARG A 128 -2.60 -14.31 10.23
C ARG A 128 -2.23 -15.78 10.38
N LYS A 129 -2.81 -16.63 9.54
CA LYS A 129 -2.66 -18.10 9.60
C LYS A 129 -1.24 -18.57 9.26
N SER A 130 -0.56 -17.93 8.31
CA SER A 130 0.78 -18.32 7.83
C SER A 130 1.62 -17.11 7.44
N ARG A 131 2.96 -17.26 7.52
CA ARG A 131 3.90 -16.28 6.93
C ARG A 131 4.00 -16.40 5.42
N ARG A 132 3.96 -17.63 4.91
CA ARG A 132 3.96 -17.96 3.47
C ARG A 132 2.50 -17.96 2.99
N LEU A 133 2.20 -17.08 2.05
CA LEU A 133 0.85 -16.98 1.46
C LEU A 133 0.64 -18.13 0.48
N SER A 134 -0.56 -18.70 0.48
CA SER A 134 -1.04 -19.69 -0.51
C SER A 134 -2.56 -19.74 -0.50
N SER A 135 -3.15 -20.41 -1.49
CA SER A 135 -4.58 -20.77 -1.57
C SER A 135 -5.18 -21.21 -0.21
N ALA A 136 -4.47 -22.10 0.49
CA ALA A 136 -4.87 -22.71 1.75
C ALA A 136 -4.48 -21.92 3.03
N ALA A 137 -3.65 -20.87 2.91
CA ALA A 137 -2.98 -20.26 4.06
C ALA A 137 -3.12 -18.72 4.15
N ASP A 138 -3.68 -18.08 3.13
CA ASP A 138 -3.90 -16.64 3.06
C ASP A 138 -5.14 -16.19 3.83
N LEU A 139 -5.15 -16.40 5.14
CA LEU A 139 -6.26 -16.02 6.01
C LEU A 139 -5.77 -15.21 7.21
N ALA A 140 -6.53 -14.19 7.59
CA ALA A 140 -6.34 -13.45 8.84
C ALA A 140 -7.66 -13.22 9.58
N LEU A 141 -7.57 -13.19 10.91
CA LEU A 141 -8.61 -12.71 11.80
C LEU A 141 -8.24 -11.31 12.29
N LEU A 142 -9.24 -10.43 12.29
CA LEU A 142 -9.17 -9.08 12.83
C LEU A 142 -10.00 -9.04 14.11
N ARG A 143 -9.34 -8.78 15.24
CA ARG A 143 -9.97 -8.61 16.54
C ARG A 143 -10.43 -7.17 16.69
N LEU A 144 -11.69 -6.97 17.08
CA LEU A 144 -12.30 -5.65 17.21
C LEU A 144 -12.19 -5.13 18.64
N ALA A 145 -11.83 -3.85 18.77
CA ALA A 145 -11.63 -3.16 20.06
C ALA A 145 -12.87 -3.22 20.98
N ARG A 146 -14.07 -3.31 20.38
CA ARG A 146 -15.35 -3.45 21.09
C ARG A 146 -16.25 -4.45 20.35
N PRO A 147 -17.15 -5.15 21.07
CA PRO A 147 -18.15 -5.99 20.43
C PRO A 147 -19.08 -5.20 19.51
N VAL A 148 -19.59 -5.91 18.51
CA VAL A 148 -20.50 -5.44 17.47
C VAL A 148 -21.86 -6.11 17.68
N GLY A 149 -22.92 -5.32 17.78
CA GLY A 149 -24.31 -5.79 17.85
C GLY A 149 -24.94 -6.18 16.50
N ALA A 150 -24.14 -6.41 15.46
CA ALA A 150 -24.62 -6.90 14.17
C ALA A 150 -24.48 -8.43 14.12
N THR A 151 -25.43 -9.12 13.51
CA THR A 151 -25.43 -10.57 13.34
C THR A 151 -24.19 -11.01 12.54
N PRO A 152 -23.31 -11.86 13.08
CA PRO A 152 -22.15 -12.35 12.33
C PRO A 152 -22.56 -13.37 11.25
N ALA A 153 -21.76 -13.44 10.17
CA ALA A 153 -21.97 -14.39 9.08
C ALA A 153 -21.89 -15.85 9.57
N PRO A 154 -22.88 -16.70 9.24
CA PRO A 154 -22.79 -18.14 9.48
C PRO A 154 -21.61 -18.73 8.69
N LEU A 155 -20.63 -19.33 9.37
CA LEU A 155 -19.48 -19.97 8.70
C LEU A 155 -19.89 -21.30 8.05
N ALA A 156 -19.44 -21.59 6.82
CA ALA A 156 -19.64 -22.90 6.20
C ALA A 156 -19.02 -24.04 7.03
N THR A 157 -19.70 -25.19 7.09
CA THR A 157 -19.23 -26.39 7.81
C THR A 157 -18.89 -27.56 6.89
N ARG A 158 -19.12 -27.42 5.59
CA ARG A 158 -18.63 -28.30 4.53
C ARG A 158 -18.22 -27.45 3.33
N ARG A 159 -17.35 -28.00 2.49
CA ARG A 159 -17.01 -27.41 1.19
C ARG A 159 -18.29 -27.34 0.34
N PRO A 160 -18.58 -26.24 -0.37
CA PRO A 160 -19.66 -26.21 -1.35
C PRO A 160 -19.26 -27.03 -2.58
N GLU A 161 -20.20 -27.77 -3.15
CA GLU A 161 -19.96 -28.59 -4.33
C GLU A 161 -19.87 -27.74 -5.61
N PRO A 162 -19.13 -28.18 -6.64
CA PRO A 162 -19.19 -27.57 -7.97
C PRO A 162 -20.63 -27.44 -8.48
N GLY A 163 -20.99 -26.28 -9.04
CA GLY A 163 -22.35 -25.93 -9.43
C GLY A 163 -23.16 -25.20 -8.35
N THR A 164 -22.73 -25.20 -7.09
CA THR A 164 -23.40 -24.44 -6.02
C THR A 164 -23.43 -22.95 -6.38
N GLN A 165 -24.61 -22.31 -6.27
CA GLN A 165 -24.74 -20.87 -6.48
C GLN A 165 -23.99 -20.08 -5.39
N ALA A 166 -23.35 -19.00 -5.82
CA ALA A 166 -22.52 -18.15 -4.97
C ALA A 166 -22.81 -16.67 -5.21
N LEU A 167 -22.75 -15.87 -4.14
CA LEU A 167 -22.81 -14.41 -4.16
C LEU A 167 -21.46 -13.86 -3.68
N ILE A 168 -20.86 -12.98 -4.48
CA ILE A 168 -19.58 -12.33 -4.18
C ILE A 168 -19.76 -10.81 -4.10
N LEU A 169 -19.11 -10.19 -3.11
CA LEU A 169 -19.38 -8.82 -2.66
C LEU A 169 -18.08 -8.03 -2.45
N GLY A 170 -17.99 -6.79 -2.93
CA GLY A 170 -16.79 -5.97 -2.74
C GLY A 170 -16.86 -4.52 -3.25
N TRP A 171 -15.74 -3.81 -3.11
CA TRP A 171 -15.52 -2.43 -3.54
C TRP A 171 -14.25 -2.28 -4.39
N GLY A 172 -13.78 -3.38 -4.97
CA GLY A 172 -12.54 -3.49 -5.71
C GLY A 172 -12.48 -2.65 -6.98
N TYR A 173 -11.27 -2.56 -7.52
CA TYR A 173 -10.92 -1.78 -8.71
C TYR A 173 -11.67 -2.27 -9.95
N THR A 174 -12.26 -1.34 -10.71
CA THR A 174 -13.06 -1.62 -11.92
C THR A 174 -12.49 -1.03 -13.21
N GLY A 175 -11.26 -0.52 -13.18
CA GLY A 175 -10.59 0.01 -14.38
C GLY A 175 -10.21 -1.08 -15.40
N ALA A 176 -9.89 -0.66 -16.63
CA ALA A 176 -9.60 -1.57 -17.73
C ALA A 176 -8.38 -2.50 -17.47
N LYS A 177 -8.43 -3.73 -18.02
CA LYS A 177 -7.37 -4.74 -17.88
C LYS A 177 -6.23 -4.50 -18.88
N GLY A 178 -4.99 -4.76 -18.47
CA GLY A 178 -3.82 -4.71 -19.37
C GLY A 178 -2.44 -4.66 -18.71
N GLY A 179 -2.35 -4.40 -17.39
CA GLY A 179 -1.09 -4.33 -16.65
C GLY A 179 -1.32 -3.89 -15.21
N TRP A 180 -0.28 -3.32 -14.57
CA TRP A 180 -0.49 -2.47 -13.39
C TRP A 180 -1.38 -1.31 -13.84
N GLY A 181 -2.66 -1.32 -13.45
CA GLY A 181 -3.64 -0.35 -13.90
C GLY A 181 -3.28 1.07 -13.47
N ASP A 182 -4.02 2.06 -13.98
CA ASP A 182 -3.92 3.41 -13.46
C ASP A 182 -4.58 3.48 -12.07
N PHE A 183 -3.83 3.05 -11.06
CA PHE A 183 -4.17 3.14 -9.65
C PHE A 183 -4.19 4.60 -9.13
N ALA A 184 -3.80 5.59 -9.95
CA ALA A 184 -3.99 7.01 -9.63
C ALA A 184 -5.36 7.52 -10.10
N ASN A 185 -6.04 6.84 -11.04
CA ASN A 185 -7.37 7.23 -11.47
C ASN A 185 -8.45 6.87 -10.41
N ALA A 186 -8.89 7.90 -9.67
CA ALA A 186 -9.95 7.79 -8.68
C ALA A 186 -11.27 7.19 -9.21
N ALA A 187 -11.60 7.37 -10.50
CA ALA A 187 -12.82 6.84 -11.09
C ALA A 187 -12.82 5.31 -11.24
N SER A 188 -11.63 4.67 -11.22
CA SER A 188 -11.48 3.21 -11.24
C SER A 188 -11.82 2.54 -9.90
N TYR A 189 -12.19 3.32 -8.87
CA TYR A 189 -12.45 2.85 -7.51
C TYR A 189 -13.91 3.11 -7.10
N PRO A 190 -14.84 2.14 -7.26
CA PRO A 190 -16.23 2.32 -6.86
C PRO A 190 -16.33 2.51 -5.34
N ARG A 191 -17.09 3.54 -4.93
CA ARG A 191 -17.47 3.73 -3.52
C ARG A 191 -18.69 2.89 -3.15
N ALA A 192 -19.61 2.66 -4.09
CA ALA A 192 -20.76 1.80 -3.89
C ALA A 192 -20.33 0.32 -3.77
N LEU A 193 -20.97 -0.42 -2.85
CA LEU A 193 -20.82 -1.87 -2.75
C LEU A 193 -21.33 -2.50 -4.04
N ARG A 194 -20.58 -3.48 -4.54
CA ARG A 194 -20.91 -4.21 -5.75
C ARG A 194 -21.05 -5.70 -5.46
N GLU A 195 -21.97 -6.34 -6.16
CA GLU A 195 -22.30 -7.75 -5.99
C GLU A 195 -22.41 -8.47 -7.33
N ALA A 196 -22.19 -9.78 -7.34
CA ALA A 196 -22.55 -10.62 -8.47
C ALA A 196 -22.92 -12.04 -8.03
N ARG A 197 -23.94 -12.61 -8.70
CA ARG A 197 -24.26 -14.04 -8.62
C ARG A 197 -23.37 -14.82 -9.58
N THR A 198 -22.90 -15.96 -9.12
CA THR A 198 -21.93 -16.81 -9.81
C THR A 198 -22.03 -18.25 -9.30
N SER A 199 -21.06 -19.11 -9.62
CA SER A 199 -21.04 -20.51 -9.21
C SER A 199 -19.67 -20.95 -8.68
N VAL A 200 -19.70 -22.00 -7.87
CA VAL A 200 -18.51 -22.77 -7.47
C VAL A 200 -18.11 -23.70 -8.61
N TRP A 201 -16.81 -23.79 -8.89
CA TRP A 201 -16.22 -24.63 -9.93
C TRP A 201 -15.35 -25.75 -9.34
N PRO A 202 -15.06 -26.82 -10.11
CA PRO A 202 -14.03 -27.78 -9.74
C PRO A 202 -12.68 -27.06 -9.51
N GLY A 203 -11.94 -27.41 -8.46
CA GLY A 203 -10.69 -26.71 -8.10
C GLY A 203 -9.67 -26.61 -9.25
N ARG A 204 -9.58 -27.67 -10.06
CA ARG A 204 -8.74 -27.75 -11.27
C ARG A 204 -8.98 -26.60 -12.27
N THR A 205 -10.19 -26.02 -12.32
CA THR A 205 -10.50 -24.88 -13.21
C THR A 205 -9.70 -23.63 -12.84
N CYS A 206 -9.34 -23.49 -11.56
CA CYS A 206 -8.43 -22.45 -11.07
C CYS A 206 -6.97 -22.93 -10.94
N GLY A 207 -6.65 -24.13 -11.45
CA GLY A 207 -5.35 -24.76 -11.25
C GLY A 207 -5.06 -25.21 -9.81
N LEU A 208 -6.10 -25.45 -8.99
CA LEU A 208 -5.94 -25.95 -7.63
C LEU A 208 -5.75 -27.47 -7.61
N GLU A 209 -4.74 -27.92 -6.90
CA GLU A 209 -4.46 -29.33 -6.63
C GLU A 209 -5.47 -29.94 -5.62
N PRO A 210 -5.72 -31.27 -5.64
CA PRO A 210 -6.69 -31.92 -4.75
C PRO A 210 -6.48 -31.66 -3.25
N GLN A 211 -5.22 -31.55 -2.84
CA GLN A 211 -4.79 -31.27 -1.46
C GLN A 211 -4.91 -29.79 -1.03
N GLU A 212 -5.24 -28.86 -1.93
CA GLU A 212 -5.34 -27.44 -1.61
C GLU A 212 -6.71 -27.07 -1.02
N SER A 213 -6.70 -26.38 0.13
CA SER A 213 -7.89 -25.85 0.82
C SER A 213 -8.44 -24.57 0.18
N GLY A 214 -8.53 -24.54 -1.16
CA GLY A 214 -9.06 -23.42 -1.94
C GLY A 214 -10.44 -23.72 -2.55
N LEU A 215 -11.23 -22.69 -2.78
CA LEU A 215 -12.42 -22.74 -3.65
C LEU A 215 -12.12 -22.01 -4.96
N CYS A 216 -12.72 -22.49 -6.04
CA CYS A 216 -12.69 -21.87 -7.34
C CYS A 216 -14.07 -21.27 -7.62
N VAL A 217 -14.20 -19.94 -7.71
CA VAL A 217 -15.50 -19.25 -7.82
C VAL A 217 -15.40 -18.06 -8.77
N GLY A 218 -16.41 -17.89 -9.63
CA GLY A 218 -16.47 -16.79 -10.61
C GLY A 218 -17.17 -17.24 -11.89
N GLY A 219 -17.38 -16.33 -12.83
CA GLY A 219 -17.98 -16.69 -14.12
C GLY A 219 -17.03 -17.47 -15.01
N GLU A 220 -17.59 -18.32 -15.87
CA GLU A 220 -16.87 -19.23 -16.78
C GLU A 220 -15.81 -18.51 -17.64
N ARG A 221 -16.12 -17.29 -18.09
CA ARG A 221 -15.23 -16.43 -18.90
C ARG A 221 -14.39 -15.44 -18.06
N GLY A 222 -14.25 -15.69 -16.77
CA GLY A 222 -13.54 -14.82 -15.81
C GLY A 222 -14.28 -13.55 -15.42
N ARG A 223 -15.61 -13.59 -15.52
CA ARG A 223 -16.55 -12.48 -15.37
C ARG A 223 -17.94 -13.06 -15.05
N PRO A 224 -18.59 -12.77 -13.90
CA PRO A 224 -18.11 -12.04 -12.71
C PRO A 224 -16.78 -12.55 -12.12
N ALA A 225 -15.93 -11.64 -11.67
CA ALA A 225 -14.73 -11.97 -10.89
C ALA A 225 -14.30 -10.82 -9.93
N PRO A 226 -13.64 -11.15 -8.81
CA PRO A 226 -13.00 -10.16 -7.94
C PRO A 226 -11.71 -9.60 -8.56
N GLU A 227 -11.38 -8.36 -8.22
CA GLU A 227 -10.16 -7.68 -8.64
C GLU A 227 -9.34 -7.14 -7.46
N ASN A 228 -8.32 -6.32 -7.73
CA ASN A 228 -7.57 -5.59 -6.70
C ASN A 228 -8.51 -4.89 -5.71
N MET A 229 -8.24 -5.04 -4.41
CA MET A 229 -9.04 -4.55 -3.28
C MET A 229 -10.36 -5.29 -2.98
N ASP A 230 -10.81 -6.25 -3.79
CA ASP A 230 -11.86 -7.19 -3.35
C ASP A 230 -11.33 -8.30 -2.41
N SER A 231 -10.00 -8.45 -2.36
CA SER A 231 -9.27 -9.36 -1.45
C SER A 231 -9.84 -9.39 -0.03
N GLY A 232 -10.02 -10.58 0.54
CA GLY A 232 -10.63 -10.77 1.85
C GLY A 232 -12.15 -10.57 1.91
N GLY A 233 -12.78 -10.10 0.83
CA GLY A 233 -14.23 -10.06 0.68
C GLY A 233 -14.87 -11.45 0.67
N PRO A 234 -16.16 -11.56 1.04
CA PRO A 234 -16.84 -12.85 1.16
C PRO A 234 -17.17 -13.47 -0.20
N VAL A 235 -17.11 -14.80 -0.26
CA VAL A 235 -18.06 -15.58 -1.06
C VAL A 235 -19.08 -16.23 -0.13
N LEU A 236 -20.34 -15.94 -0.40
CA LEU A 236 -21.51 -16.51 0.26
C LEU A 236 -22.07 -17.61 -0.65
N ALA A 237 -22.50 -18.73 -0.07
CA ALA A 237 -23.10 -19.84 -0.80
C ALA A 237 -24.22 -20.48 0.03
N GLU A 238 -25.17 -21.15 -0.61
CA GLU A 238 -26.18 -21.92 0.11
C GLU A 238 -25.58 -23.22 0.67
N GLN A 239 -25.91 -23.54 1.93
CA GLN A 239 -25.60 -24.82 2.55
C GLN A 239 -26.90 -25.48 3.04
N PRO A 240 -27.31 -26.65 2.51
CA PRO A 240 -28.51 -27.34 2.94
C PRO A 240 -28.60 -27.53 4.46
N GLY A 241 -29.74 -27.17 5.04
CA GLY A 241 -29.99 -27.16 6.50
C GLY A 241 -29.39 -25.98 7.28
N ARG A 242 -28.70 -25.04 6.62
CA ARG A 242 -28.13 -23.84 7.28
C ARG A 242 -28.34 -22.52 6.53
N GLY A 243 -28.91 -22.55 5.32
CA GLY A 243 -29.14 -21.36 4.51
C GLY A 243 -27.85 -20.79 3.93
N VAL A 244 -27.80 -19.47 3.73
CA VAL A 244 -26.61 -18.76 3.22
C VAL A 244 -25.50 -18.77 4.27
N VAL A 245 -24.30 -19.19 3.86
CA VAL A 245 -23.10 -19.26 4.70
C VAL A 245 -21.90 -18.59 4.02
N LEU A 246 -20.98 -18.07 4.82
CA LEU A 246 -19.65 -17.68 4.36
C LEU A 246 -18.84 -18.94 3.99
N ALA A 247 -18.70 -19.19 2.69
CA ALA A 247 -17.96 -20.32 2.15
C ALA A 247 -16.47 -20.04 2.00
N GLY A 248 -16.09 -18.78 1.72
CA GLY A 248 -14.71 -18.42 1.43
C GLY A 248 -14.41 -16.93 1.57
N THR A 249 -13.13 -16.59 1.51
CA THR A 249 -12.63 -15.21 1.36
C THR A 249 -11.73 -15.10 0.14
N VAL A 250 -11.83 -14.01 -0.63
CA VAL A 250 -11.01 -13.76 -1.83
C VAL A 250 -9.52 -13.83 -1.47
N ASN A 251 -8.77 -14.76 -2.07
CA ASN A 251 -7.32 -14.93 -1.88
C ASN A 251 -6.53 -13.93 -2.75
N GLY A 252 -7.10 -13.58 -3.91
CA GLY A 252 -6.63 -12.52 -4.79
C GLY A 252 -7.45 -12.52 -6.09
N GLY A 253 -7.49 -11.36 -6.75
CA GLY A 253 -8.07 -11.25 -8.10
C GLY A 253 -7.25 -12.00 -9.15
N ASN A 254 -7.80 -12.13 -10.37
CA ASN A 254 -7.08 -12.78 -11.47
C ASN A 254 -6.05 -11.82 -12.13
N TYR A 255 -4.99 -11.52 -11.38
CA TYR A 255 -3.93 -10.57 -11.74
C TYR A 255 -3.14 -10.93 -13.01
N THR A 256 -3.35 -12.12 -13.56
CA THR A 256 -2.63 -12.63 -14.75
C THR A 256 -3.29 -12.23 -16.07
N GLY A 257 -4.44 -11.55 -16.03
CA GLY A 257 -5.23 -11.24 -17.23
C GLY A 257 -5.88 -12.47 -17.88
N ARG A 258 -5.71 -13.67 -17.31
CA ARG A 258 -6.34 -14.90 -17.79
C ARG A 258 -7.87 -14.81 -17.60
N PRO A 259 -8.68 -15.20 -18.59
CA PRO A 259 -10.09 -15.46 -18.36
C PRO A 259 -10.23 -16.74 -17.51
N GLY A 260 -11.05 -16.66 -16.45
CA GLY A 260 -11.41 -17.80 -15.61
C GLY A 260 -11.77 -17.37 -14.17
N PRO A 261 -12.49 -18.23 -13.42
CA PRO A 261 -12.84 -18.00 -12.01
C PRO A 261 -11.61 -17.73 -11.12
N ALA A 262 -11.85 -17.14 -9.95
CA ALA A 262 -10.80 -16.75 -9.00
C ALA A 262 -10.69 -17.74 -7.82
N VAL A 263 -9.54 -17.68 -7.13
CA VAL A 263 -9.25 -18.51 -5.95
C VAL A 263 -9.69 -17.81 -4.67
N TYR A 264 -10.37 -18.56 -3.81
CA TYR A 264 -10.79 -18.16 -2.47
C TYR A 264 -10.24 -19.17 -1.47
N THR A 265 -9.99 -18.76 -0.23
CA THR A 265 -9.64 -19.71 0.84
C THR A 265 -10.92 -20.33 1.43
N ASP A 266 -11.00 -21.66 1.48
CA ASP A 266 -12.17 -22.42 1.95
C ASP A 266 -12.33 -22.31 3.48
N ILE A 267 -13.41 -21.66 3.94
CA ILE A 267 -13.71 -21.47 5.36
C ILE A 267 -13.96 -22.79 6.09
N SER A 268 -14.57 -23.78 5.43
CA SER A 268 -14.91 -25.06 6.05
C SER A 268 -13.64 -25.80 6.51
N ALA A 269 -12.60 -25.77 5.67
CA ALA A 269 -11.27 -26.28 5.99
C ALA A 269 -10.52 -25.45 7.05
N GLN A 270 -10.89 -24.18 7.27
CA GLN A 270 -10.26 -23.30 8.26
C GLN A 270 -10.95 -23.28 9.64
N LEU A 271 -12.11 -23.92 9.79
CA LEU A 271 -12.94 -23.83 11.01
C LEU A 271 -12.19 -24.10 12.32
N LYS A 272 -11.33 -25.13 12.38
CA LYS A 272 -10.56 -25.45 13.61
C LYS A 272 -9.65 -24.29 14.02
N TRP A 273 -8.99 -23.65 13.07
CA TRP A 273 -8.12 -22.50 13.32
C TRP A 273 -8.94 -21.26 13.71
N ILE A 274 -10.03 -20.97 12.99
CA ILE A 274 -10.92 -19.85 13.29
C ILE A 274 -11.48 -19.96 14.71
N ARG A 275 -12.12 -21.10 15.03
CA ARG A 275 -12.75 -21.35 16.33
C ARG A 275 -11.75 -21.30 17.47
N SER A 276 -10.49 -21.70 17.26
CA SER A 276 -9.47 -21.64 18.31
C SER A 276 -9.20 -20.22 18.81
N TYR A 277 -9.37 -19.18 17.98
CA TYR A 277 -9.29 -17.78 18.43
C TYR A 277 -10.65 -17.23 18.86
N THR A 278 -11.72 -17.49 18.10
CA THR A 278 -13.03 -16.88 18.40
C THR A 278 -13.69 -17.39 19.67
N SER A 279 -13.33 -18.61 20.13
CA SER A 279 -13.74 -19.18 21.43
C SER A 279 -12.80 -18.86 22.60
N GLY A 280 -11.68 -18.16 22.35
CA GLY A 280 -10.69 -17.82 23.39
C GLY A 280 -9.68 -18.92 23.75
N GLN A 281 -9.73 -20.11 23.13
CA GLN A 281 -8.72 -21.17 23.32
C GLN A 281 -7.28 -20.72 22.98
N ARG A 282 -7.14 -19.72 22.11
CA ARG A 282 -5.89 -19.07 21.74
C ARG A 282 -6.03 -17.56 21.86
N THR A 283 -5.03 -16.93 22.46
CA THR A 283 -4.88 -15.48 22.51
C THR A 283 -3.90 -14.98 21.46
N ILE A 284 -4.12 -13.76 20.96
CA ILE A 284 -3.10 -13.05 20.17
C ILE A 284 -2.05 -12.49 21.15
N PRO A 285 -0.75 -12.84 21.02
CA PRO A 285 0.30 -12.25 21.85
C PRO A 285 0.29 -10.72 21.76
N ARG A 286 0.66 -10.06 22.85
CA ARG A 286 0.93 -8.62 22.81
C ARG A 286 2.22 -8.36 22.04
N ASP A 287 2.30 -7.21 21.39
CA ASP A 287 3.53 -6.77 20.73
C ASP A 287 4.64 -6.55 21.75
N ARG A 288 5.88 -6.85 21.34
CA ARG A 288 7.06 -6.48 22.13
C ARG A 288 7.29 -4.97 21.98
N PRO A 289 7.76 -4.28 23.03
CA PRO A 289 8.28 -2.92 22.89
C PRO A 289 9.34 -2.85 21.78
N VAL A 290 9.35 -1.75 21.05
CA VAL A 290 10.39 -1.49 20.04
C VAL A 290 11.62 -0.94 20.76
N GLU A 291 12.76 -1.59 20.60
CA GLU A 291 14.04 -1.12 21.15
C GLU A 291 14.60 0.03 20.30
N GLY A 292 15.22 1.02 20.97
CA GLY A 292 15.81 2.18 20.30
C GLY A 292 14.78 3.16 19.72
N PRO A 293 15.14 3.96 18.69
CA PRO A 293 14.24 4.96 18.12
C PRO A 293 13.08 4.38 17.30
N GLY A 294 13.13 3.08 16.98
CA GLY A 294 12.18 2.43 16.08
C GLY A 294 12.14 3.12 14.71
N LEU A 295 10.94 3.24 14.16
CA LEU A 295 10.66 3.90 12.87
C LEU A 295 9.86 5.20 13.04
N ALA A 296 9.76 5.73 14.26
CA ALA A 296 8.92 6.87 14.59
C ALA A 296 9.36 8.13 13.82
N GLY A 297 8.43 8.76 13.10
CA GLY A 297 8.72 9.93 12.27
C GLY A 297 9.23 9.62 10.86
N THR A 298 9.48 8.34 10.53
CA THR A 298 9.69 7.94 9.13
C THR A 298 8.39 8.01 8.34
N ALA A 299 8.52 8.17 7.04
CA ALA A 299 7.44 8.18 6.07
C ALA A 299 7.91 7.53 4.77
N VAL A 300 7.02 7.44 3.78
CA VAL A 300 7.34 6.97 2.42
C VAL A 300 6.85 7.98 1.39
N VAL A 301 7.68 8.24 0.38
CA VAL A 301 7.38 9.09 -0.79
C VAL A 301 7.77 8.31 -2.05
N ASP A 302 6.81 8.06 -2.93
CA ASP A 302 6.91 7.14 -4.08
C ASP A 302 7.43 5.74 -3.69
N ARG A 303 8.73 5.47 -3.90
CA ARG A 303 9.43 4.23 -3.49
C ARG A 303 10.53 4.45 -2.44
N CYS A 304 10.73 5.69 -2.01
CA CYS A 304 11.78 6.07 -1.09
C CYS A 304 11.26 6.23 0.33
N SER A 305 12.16 6.04 1.28
CA SER A 305 11.93 6.43 2.66
C SER A 305 12.05 7.96 2.78
N ALA A 306 11.39 8.51 3.78
CA ALA A 306 11.41 9.93 4.10
C ALA A 306 11.33 10.12 5.62
N ALA A 307 11.55 11.35 6.08
CA ALA A 307 11.56 11.72 7.48
C ALA A 307 10.82 13.03 7.73
N VAL A 308 9.94 13.08 8.74
CA VAL A 308 9.40 14.36 9.22
C VAL A 308 10.48 15.03 10.07
N ILE A 309 11.01 16.16 9.57
CA ILE A 309 12.14 16.87 10.18
C ILE A 309 11.73 18.25 10.71
N ARG A 310 12.50 18.76 11.68
CA ARG A 310 12.47 20.15 12.15
C ARG A 310 13.88 20.70 12.36
N VAL A 311 13.99 22.02 12.48
CA VAL A 311 15.19 22.69 13.02
C VAL A 311 14.88 23.29 14.40
N GLN A 312 15.90 23.85 15.07
CA GLN A 312 15.75 24.47 16.39
C GLN A 312 14.74 25.64 16.35
N SER A 313 14.76 26.44 15.27
CA SER A 313 13.88 27.61 15.09
C SER A 313 12.42 27.29 14.75
N SER A 314 12.07 26.03 14.46
CA SER A 314 10.70 25.63 14.07
C SER A 314 9.70 25.78 15.22
N GLN A 315 8.55 26.40 14.94
CA GLN A 315 7.47 26.62 15.91
C GLN A 315 6.36 25.56 15.78
N PRO A 316 5.56 25.27 16.83
CA PRO A 316 4.49 24.28 16.76
C PRO A 316 3.43 24.56 15.67
N ALA A 317 3.17 25.85 15.38
CA ALA A 317 2.26 26.29 14.34
C ALA A 317 2.82 26.17 12.91
N ASP A 318 4.15 25.99 12.74
CA ASP A 318 4.75 25.87 11.42
C ASP A 318 4.28 24.58 10.73
N HIS A 319 4.08 24.65 9.41
CA HIS A 319 3.86 23.46 8.60
C HIS A 319 5.08 22.54 8.65
N ALA A 320 4.86 21.26 8.91
CA ALA A 320 5.94 20.30 9.08
C ALA A 320 6.70 20.06 7.77
N LEU A 321 8.01 19.84 7.88
CA LEU A 321 8.88 19.53 6.74
C LEU A 321 9.10 18.03 6.61
N LEU A 322 9.18 17.56 5.36
CA LEU A 322 9.45 16.17 5.01
C LEU A 322 10.70 16.10 4.13
N LEU A 323 11.70 15.33 4.56
CA LEU A 323 12.99 15.16 3.90
C LEU A 323 13.09 13.77 3.25
N THR A 324 13.62 13.71 2.02
CA THR A 324 14.04 12.49 1.31
C THR A 324 15.18 12.85 0.33
N ASN A 325 15.62 11.95 -0.58
CA ASN A 325 16.61 12.30 -1.60
C ASN A 325 16.02 13.13 -2.75
N GLY A 326 16.87 13.89 -3.44
CA GLY A 326 16.55 14.61 -4.67
C GLY A 326 16.16 13.68 -5.80
N HIS A 327 16.79 12.50 -5.91
CA HIS A 327 16.40 11.48 -6.89
C HIS A 327 15.03 10.83 -6.59
N CYS A 328 14.49 11.00 -5.37
CA CYS A 328 13.16 10.55 -4.96
C CYS A 328 12.07 11.61 -5.20
N ALA A 329 12.43 12.78 -5.73
CA ALA A 329 11.46 13.80 -6.09
C ALA A 329 10.62 13.38 -7.32
N GLU A 330 9.40 13.92 -7.43
CA GLU A 330 8.46 13.71 -8.55
C GLU A 330 9.10 13.85 -9.95
N ARG A 331 10.14 14.69 -10.04
CA ARG A 331 10.96 14.92 -11.22
C ARG A 331 12.42 14.92 -10.76
N ARG A 332 13.26 14.11 -11.39
CA ARG A 332 14.68 14.05 -11.07
C ARG A 332 15.36 15.41 -11.36
N PRO A 333 16.09 16.02 -10.40
CA PRO A 333 16.83 17.26 -10.64
C PRO A 333 17.87 17.12 -11.76
N PRO A 334 18.03 18.10 -12.66
CA PRO A 334 19.09 18.07 -13.66
C PRO A 334 20.49 18.14 -13.04
N ARG A 335 21.48 17.52 -13.69
CA ARG A 335 22.91 17.65 -13.32
C ARG A 335 23.31 19.12 -13.28
N GLY A 336 24.09 19.51 -12.26
CA GLY A 336 24.57 20.89 -12.08
C GLY A 336 23.51 21.88 -11.59
N LYS A 337 22.27 21.44 -11.34
CA LYS A 337 21.13 22.32 -11.01
C LYS A 337 20.30 21.78 -9.85
N ALA A 338 19.48 22.65 -9.28
CA ALA A 338 18.41 22.30 -8.35
C ALA A 338 17.03 22.64 -8.93
N LEU A 339 16.00 22.00 -8.40
CA LEU A 339 14.59 22.32 -8.65
C LEU A 339 14.11 23.32 -7.60
N GLY A 340 13.55 24.44 -8.05
CA GLY A 340 12.87 25.42 -7.21
C GLY A 340 11.48 24.99 -6.75
N ALA A 341 10.91 25.78 -5.84
CA ALA A 341 9.66 25.48 -5.16
C ALA A 341 8.45 25.43 -6.11
N ARG A 342 7.58 24.42 -5.93
CA ARG A 342 6.37 24.19 -6.76
C ARG A 342 5.27 23.47 -5.98
N LYS A 343 4.01 23.70 -6.34
CA LYS A 343 2.88 22.95 -5.76
C LYS A 343 3.01 21.46 -6.10
N VAL A 344 2.99 20.61 -5.08
CA VAL A 344 2.97 19.14 -5.21
C VAL A 344 2.04 18.61 -4.14
N GLN A 345 1.06 17.80 -4.54
CA GLN A 345 0.10 17.18 -3.63
C GLN A 345 0.18 15.66 -3.77
N SER A 346 0.88 15.03 -2.82
CA SER A 346 1.03 13.59 -2.70
C SER A 346 0.58 13.16 -1.30
N ILE A 347 -0.10 12.02 -1.21
CA ILE A 347 -0.45 11.43 0.09
C ILE A 347 0.84 10.97 0.78
N VAL A 348 0.96 11.27 2.07
CA VAL A 348 2.08 10.84 2.91
C VAL A 348 1.51 10.10 4.12
N THR A 349 2.03 8.92 4.41
CA THR A 349 1.81 8.26 5.71
C THR A 349 3.06 8.38 6.56
N ILE A 350 2.86 8.64 7.86
CA ILE A 350 3.94 8.78 8.83
C ILE A 350 3.82 7.65 9.84
N ASN A 351 4.94 7.00 10.12
CA ASN A 351 5.04 5.81 10.94
C ASN A 351 5.24 6.13 12.43
N GLY A 352 4.66 5.28 13.28
CA GLY A 352 5.01 5.18 14.70
C GLY A 352 6.28 4.35 14.91
N ALA A 353 6.67 4.17 16.17
CA ALA A 353 7.89 3.43 16.52
C ALA A 353 7.94 2.00 15.94
N ALA A 354 6.79 1.31 15.89
CA ALA A 354 6.69 -0.05 15.35
C ALA A 354 6.54 -0.14 13.82
N GLY A 355 6.72 0.97 13.08
CA GLY A 355 6.68 1.00 11.61
C GLY A 355 5.28 1.01 11.01
N ASN A 356 4.23 0.82 11.81
CA ASN A 356 2.85 1.01 11.39
C ASN A 356 2.59 2.51 11.11
N ALA A 357 1.78 2.81 10.09
CA ALA A 357 1.27 4.16 9.89
C ALA A 357 0.42 4.59 11.10
N ILE A 358 0.61 5.82 11.57
CA ILE A 358 -0.18 6.45 12.63
C ILE A 358 -0.90 7.71 12.14
N VAL A 359 -0.32 8.41 11.16
CA VAL A 359 -0.90 9.59 10.52
C VAL A 359 -0.94 9.41 9.00
N ARG A 360 -2.02 9.91 8.39
CA ARG A 360 -2.11 10.18 6.95
C ARG A 360 -2.26 11.69 6.77
N THR A 361 -1.38 12.28 5.98
CA THR A 361 -1.39 13.69 5.60
C THR A 361 -1.08 13.81 4.09
N SER A 362 -0.79 15.01 3.61
CA SER A 362 -0.31 15.24 2.25
C SER A 362 0.82 16.26 2.21
N THR A 363 1.61 16.24 1.13
CA THR A 363 2.43 17.40 0.75
C THR A 363 1.54 18.52 0.20
N THR A 364 1.99 19.76 0.37
CA THR A 364 1.40 20.95 -0.28
C THR A 364 2.33 21.55 -1.34
N ARG A 365 3.64 21.47 -1.11
CA ARG A 365 4.68 22.03 -1.97
C ARG A 365 5.95 21.20 -1.88
N LEU A 366 6.63 20.95 -3.00
CA LEU A 366 8.07 20.69 -3.00
C LEU A 366 8.73 22.05 -2.81
N LEU A 367 9.55 22.22 -1.78
CA LEU A 367 10.29 23.47 -1.54
C LEU A 367 11.58 23.50 -2.36
N TYR A 368 12.27 22.37 -2.45
CA TYR A 368 13.57 22.26 -3.11
C TYR A 368 13.94 20.80 -3.39
N ALA A 369 14.65 20.53 -4.49
CA ALA A 369 15.35 19.25 -4.69
C ALA A 369 16.65 19.41 -5.49
N THR A 370 17.73 18.73 -5.10
CA THR A 370 18.97 18.63 -5.89
C THR A 370 19.59 17.24 -5.79
N MET A 371 20.38 16.89 -6.80
CA MET A 371 21.33 15.77 -6.80
C MET A 371 22.79 16.26 -6.97
N THR A 372 23.00 17.58 -6.96
CA THR A 372 24.30 18.24 -7.15
C THR A 372 24.75 18.84 -5.82
N GLY A 373 26.00 18.58 -5.41
CA GLY A 373 26.55 18.97 -4.11
C GLY A 373 26.03 18.10 -2.96
N THR A 374 24.75 17.76 -2.96
CA THR A 374 24.11 16.76 -2.10
C THR A 374 22.96 16.09 -2.86
N ASP A 375 22.31 15.07 -2.29
CA ASP A 375 21.12 14.44 -2.86
C ASP A 375 19.94 14.53 -1.87
N VAL A 376 19.20 15.64 -1.91
CA VAL A 376 18.09 15.96 -1.00
C VAL A 376 16.88 16.53 -1.73
N ALA A 377 15.68 16.23 -1.22
CA ALA A 377 14.41 16.89 -1.53
C ALA A 377 13.67 17.22 -0.23
N VAL A 378 13.11 18.43 -0.17
CA VAL A 378 12.35 18.93 0.99
C VAL A 378 10.95 19.32 0.55
N TYR A 379 9.95 18.74 1.20
CA TYR A 379 8.54 19.05 1.00
C TYR A 379 7.95 19.73 2.23
N ARG A 380 6.95 20.58 2.01
CA ARG A 380 6.05 21.07 3.05
C ARG A 380 4.83 20.16 3.16
N LEU A 381 4.48 19.75 4.37
CA LEU A 381 3.27 18.99 4.67
C LEU A 381 2.06 19.92 4.89
N ALA A 382 0.86 19.39 4.69
CA ALA A 382 -0.38 20.08 5.05
C ALA A 382 -0.52 20.24 6.57
N SER A 383 -0.04 19.25 7.34
CA SER A 383 -0.08 19.27 8.81
C SER A 383 0.98 20.17 9.43
N THR A 384 0.65 20.81 10.55
CA THR A 384 1.61 21.53 11.40
C THR A 384 2.33 20.58 12.36
N TYR A 385 3.45 21.03 12.95
CA TYR A 385 4.16 20.22 13.96
C TYR A 385 3.27 19.91 15.19
N ALA A 386 2.40 20.84 15.61
CA ALA A 386 1.44 20.62 16.70
C ALA A 386 0.47 19.48 16.38
N GLN A 387 -0.17 19.51 15.20
CA GLN A 387 -1.11 18.46 14.76
C GLN A 387 -0.46 17.08 14.65
N LEU A 388 0.81 17.04 14.24
CA LEU A 388 1.59 15.79 14.19
C LEU A 388 1.92 15.29 15.60
N ALA A 389 2.32 16.18 16.51
CA ALA A 389 2.61 15.85 17.91
C ALA A 389 1.37 15.33 18.67
N GLU A 390 0.20 15.97 18.49
CA GLU A 390 -1.09 15.50 19.01
C GLU A 390 -1.44 14.08 18.53
N SER A 391 -1.01 13.74 17.30
CA SER A 391 -1.19 12.41 16.71
C SER A 391 -0.11 11.40 17.10
N GLY A 392 0.80 11.74 18.03
CA GLY A 392 1.88 10.87 18.51
C GLY A 392 3.06 10.71 17.53
N VAL A 393 3.20 11.57 16.52
CA VAL A 393 4.34 11.54 15.59
C VAL A 393 5.58 12.11 16.27
N ARG A 394 6.67 11.32 16.29
CA ARG A 394 8.01 11.84 16.59
C ARG A 394 8.47 12.70 15.42
N VAL A 395 8.60 14.01 15.65
CA VAL A 395 9.29 14.91 14.73
C VAL A 395 10.79 14.81 14.99
N LEU A 396 11.59 14.61 13.94
CA LEU A 396 13.03 14.40 14.06
C LEU A 396 13.78 15.73 13.93
N SER A 397 14.64 16.05 14.91
CA SER A 397 15.52 17.22 14.83
C SER A 397 16.61 17.01 13.80
N LEU A 398 16.90 18.03 12.98
CA LEU A 398 17.99 18.04 12.03
C LEU A 398 19.24 18.66 12.67
N SER A 399 20.37 17.96 12.61
CA SER A 399 21.64 18.47 13.11
C SER A 399 22.27 19.47 12.15
N GLU A 400 22.76 20.60 12.68
CA GLU A 400 23.61 21.56 11.96
C GLU A 400 25.08 21.09 11.86
N ARG A 401 25.43 19.95 12.49
CA ARG A 401 26.75 19.34 12.45
C ARG A 401 26.72 17.98 11.75
N GLY A 402 27.68 17.76 10.86
CA GLY A 402 27.96 16.46 10.25
C GLY A 402 28.55 15.46 11.24
N PRO A 403 28.47 14.14 10.94
CA PRO A 403 29.12 13.12 11.73
C PRO A 403 30.61 12.98 11.38
N ALA A 404 31.42 12.48 12.31
CA ALA A 404 32.84 12.19 12.12
C ALA A 404 33.07 10.71 11.79
N ALA A 405 34.28 10.39 11.28
CA ALA A 405 34.71 9.00 11.14
C ALA A 405 34.67 8.28 12.50
N GLY A 406 34.13 7.07 12.52
CA GLY A 406 33.90 6.30 13.74
C GLY A 406 32.55 6.51 14.41
N ASP A 407 31.79 7.57 14.11
CA ASP A 407 30.45 7.79 14.71
C ASP A 407 29.48 6.65 14.40
N ARG A 408 28.59 6.36 15.35
CA ARG A 408 27.55 5.33 15.25
C ARG A 408 26.23 5.96 14.82
N LEU A 409 25.61 5.39 13.80
CA LEU A 409 24.39 5.91 13.19
C LEU A 409 23.28 4.85 13.20
N SER A 410 22.04 5.25 13.46
CA SER A 410 20.85 4.43 13.25
C SER A 410 20.17 4.87 11.95
N LEU A 411 20.07 3.97 10.96
CA LEU A 411 19.38 4.22 9.69
C LEU A 411 17.97 3.63 9.77
N LEU A 412 16.94 4.45 9.58
CA LEU A 412 15.54 4.08 9.78
C LEU A 412 14.81 3.98 8.42
N SER A 413 14.61 2.78 7.88
CA SER A 413 13.91 2.61 6.60
C SER A 413 12.41 2.49 6.78
N GLY A 414 11.70 3.58 6.43
CA GLY A 414 10.24 3.60 6.36
C GLY A 414 9.67 2.67 5.28
N THR A 415 10.36 2.52 4.15
CA THR A 415 9.95 1.66 3.02
C THR A 415 10.04 0.17 3.38
N TYR A 416 11.13 -0.24 4.01
CA TYR A 416 11.38 -1.65 4.37
C TYR A 416 10.86 -2.02 5.76
N GLN A 417 10.33 -1.05 6.51
CA GLN A 417 9.93 -1.18 7.92
C GLN A 417 11.03 -1.83 8.79
N THR A 418 12.27 -1.36 8.65
CA THR A 418 13.42 -1.92 9.38
C THR A 418 14.48 -0.87 9.70
N THR A 419 15.29 -1.14 10.74
CA THR A 419 16.36 -0.26 11.21
C THR A 419 17.72 -0.94 11.07
N PHE A 420 18.73 -0.20 10.63
CA PHE A 420 20.12 -0.68 10.51
C PHE A 420 21.02 0.07 11.48
N SER A 421 22.02 -0.63 12.03
CA SER A 421 23.05 -0.06 12.91
C SER A 421 24.35 0.11 12.13
N CYS A 422 24.65 1.35 11.78
CA CYS A 422 25.76 1.75 10.91
C CYS A 422 26.89 2.43 11.68
N ARG A 423 28.07 2.49 11.07
CA ARG A 423 29.20 3.29 11.52
C ARG A 423 29.77 4.07 10.33
N VAL A 424 30.19 5.32 10.56
CA VAL A 424 30.94 6.10 9.57
C VAL A 424 32.34 5.51 9.45
N ASP A 425 32.74 5.15 8.23
CA ASP A 425 34.09 4.71 7.88
C ASP A 425 34.96 5.91 7.48
N ALA A 426 34.42 6.74 6.58
CA ALA A 426 35.07 7.95 6.12
C ALA A 426 34.03 8.99 5.66
N ILE A 427 34.44 10.27 5.68
CA ILE A 427 33.80 11.33 4.91
C ILE A 427 34.57 11.46 3.60
N VAL A 428 33.87 11.22 2.49
CA VAL A 428 34.42 11.23 1.12
C VAL A 428 34.23 12.64 0.56
N PRO A 429 35.31 13.40 0.28
CA PRO A 429 35.20 14.80 -0.16
C PRO A 429 34.34 14.98 -1.40
N THR A 430 34.46 14.06 -2.37
CA THR A 430 33.71 14.06 -3.62
C THR A 430 33.27 12.63 -3.98
N LEU A 431 31.97 12.41 -4.10
CA LEU A 431 31.36 11.18 -4.60
C LEU A 431 30.70 11.45 -5.96
N ARG A 432 31.07 10.67 -6.99
CA ARG A 432 30.52 10.80 -8.34
C ARG A 432 29.70 9.57 -8.72
N GLU A 433 28.49 9.81 -9.23
CA GLU A 433 27.58 8.75 -9.65
C GLU A 433 26.69 9.20 -10.81
N GLY A 434 26.65 8.45 -11.91
CA GLY A 434 25.69 8.70 -12.99
C GLY A 434 25.77 10.10 -13.61
N GLY A 435 26.94 10.75 -13.52
CA GLY A 435 27.18 12.13 -13.94
C GLY A 435 26.71 13.21 -12.95
N TYR A 436 26.34 12.84 -11.74
CA TYR A 436 26.18 13.74 -10.59
C TYR A 436 27.46 13.74 -9.74
N GLU A 437 27.65 14.81 -8.99
CA GLU A 437 28.79 15.01 -8.10
C GLU A 437 28.27 15.58 -6.78
N GLN A 438 28.58 14.86 -5.69
CA GLN A 438 28.12 15.05 -4.33
C GLN A 438 29.34 15.31 -3.44
N ARG A 439 29.18 16.16 -2.42
CA ARG A 439 30.27 16.55 -1.51
C ARG A 439 30.10 15.90 -0.14
N ASP A 440 31.23 15.65 0.51
CA ASP A 440 31.31 15.19 1.91
C ASP A 440 30.40 13.98 2.21
N ALA A 441 30.35 13.03 1.27
CA ALA A 441 29.50 11.85 1.35
C ALA A 441 29.98 10.92 2.47
N ILE A 442 29.06 10.40 3.29
CA ILE A 442 29.40 9.43 4.32
C ILE A 442 29.56 8.06 3.66
N ARG A 443 30.70 7.41 3.87
CA ARG A 443 30.90 5.99 3.55
C ARG A 443 30.67 5.13 4.79
N TYR A 444 29.93 4.04 4.66
CA TYR A 444 29.68 3.13 5.78
C TYR A 444 30.83 2.16 6.07
N GLY A 445 30.98 1.74 7.33
CA GLY A 445 31.85 0.63 7.71
C GLY A 445 31.34 -0.72 7.16
N ARG A 446 32.22 -1.73 7.08
CA ARG A 446 31.78 -3.12 6.85
C ARG A 446 31.02 -3.60 8.08
N SER A 447 29.73 -3.89 7.96
CA SER A 447 28.97 -4.60 9.00
C SER A 447 27.73 -5.26 8.43
N ALA A 448 27.46 -6.50 8.85
CA ALA A 448 26.18 -7.18 8.60
C ALA A 448 24.98 -6.47 9.25
N SER A 449 25.22 -5.55 10.19
CA SER A 449 24.19 -4.67 10.77
C SER A 449 23.88 -3.43 9.93
N CYS A 450 24.61 -3.18 8.85
CA CYS A 450 24.51 -2.00 7.99
C CYS A 450 24.53 -2.39 6.51
N GLU A 451 23.54 -3.17 6.10
CA GLU A 451 23.35 -3.61 4.72
C GLU A 451 22.01 -3.09 4.16
N PRO A 452 21.83 -1.76 3.99
CA PRO A 452 20.64 -1.23 3.34
C PRO A 452 20.55 -1.68 1.87
N GLU A 453 19.32 -1.86 1.38
CA GLU A 453 19.06 -2.34 0.02
C GLU A 453 18.56 -1.20 -0.91
N PRO A 454 18.62 -1.35 -2.25
CA PRO A 454 17.97 -0.43 -3.19
C PRO A 454 16.48 -0.23 -2.85
N GLY A 455 16.05 1.02 -2.66
CA GLY A 455 14.70 1.36 -2.16
C GLY A 455 14.65 1.76 -0.68
N THR A 456 15.76 1.62 0.06
CA THR A 456 15.95 2.27 1.37
C THR A 456 16.43 3.73 1.25
N SER A 457 16.65 4.25 0.05
CA SER A 457 17.05 5.65 -0.21
C SER A 457 16.08 6.63 0.47
N GLY A 458 16.63 7.72 1.00
CA GLY A 458 15.92 8.75 1.74
C GLY A 458 15.65 8.42 3.23
N SER A 459 16.08 7.24 3.69
CA SER A 459 16.03 6.88 5.13
C SER A 459 16.88 7.86 5.95
N PRO A 460 16.37 8.46 7.04
CA PRO A 460 17.18 9.27 7.94
C PRO A 460 18.22 8.40 8.67
N LEU A 461 19.42 8.97 8.85
CA LEU A 461 20.45 8.47 9.74
C LEU A 461 20.52 9.39 10.96
N LEU A 462 20.23 8.81 12.12
CA LEU A 462 20.30 9.48 13.42
C LEU A 462 21.68 9.24 14.05
N ASP A 463 22.29 10.26 14.66
CA ASP A 463 23.41 10.06 15.57
C ASP A 463 22.94 9.21 16.78
N ALA A 464 23.67 8.15 17.11
CA ALA A 464 23.23 7.21 18.15
C ALA A 464 23.30 7.75 19.58
N ARG A 465 23.91 8.92 19.82
CA ARG A 465 23.98 9.61 21.12
C ARG A 465 22.88 10.65 21.25
N THR A 466 22.68 11.49 20.23
CA THR A 466 21.72 12.61 20.32
C THR A 466 20.34 12.25 19.79
N GLY A 467 20.25 11.33 18.83
CA GLY A 467 19.01 10.99 18.13
C GLY A 467 18.58 12.00 17.06
N ASP A 468 19.46 12.95 16.69
CA ASP A 468 19.24 13.93 15.63
C ASP A 468 19.64 13.37 14.26
N VAL A 469 18.95 13.80 13.20
CA VAL A 469 19.26 13.45 11.82
C VAL A 469 20.50 14.21 11.36
N VAL A 470 21.57 13.47 11.08
CA VAL A 470 22.85 14.01 10.57
C VAL A 470 23.04 13.78 9.06
N ALA A 471 22.30 12.82 8.51
CA ALA A 471 22.38 12.43 7.10
C ALA A 471 21.12 11.69 6.63
N ILE A 472 21.00 11.50 5.32
CA ILE A 472 20.04 10.55 4.71
C ILE A 472 20.77 9.53 3.84
N HIS A 473 20.29 8.29 3.84
CA HIS A 473 20.83 7.24 3.00
C HIS A 473 20.60 7.57 1.52
N ASN A 474 21.58 7.30 0.66
CA ASN A 474 21.52 7.69 -0.74
C ASN A 474 21.66 6.49 -1.69
N THR A 475 22.87 5.92 -1.78
CA THR A 475 23.28 5.05 -2.89
C THR A 475 24.21 3.92 -2.41
N HIS A 476 24.44 2.94 -3.28
CA HIS A 476 25.33 1.81 -3.08
C HIS A 476 26.23 1.61 -4.29
N ASN A 477 27.43 1.06 -4.08
CA ASN A 477 28.25 0.47 -5.13
C ASN A 477 28.04 -1.05 -5.16
N VAL A 478 27.35 -1.57 -6.17
CA VAL A 478 27.10 -3.02 -6.31
C VAL A 478 28.34 -3.81 -6.77
N GLY A 479 29.28 -3.17 -7.48
CA GLY A 479 30.66 -3.64 -7.68
C GLY A 479 30.91 -4.48 -8.93
N ASP A 480 29.90 -4.62 -9.79
CA ASP A 480 29.88 -5.37 -11.05
C ASP A 480 29.80 -4.48 -12.32
N ARG A 481 29.46 -3.19 -12.21
CA ARG A 481 29.41 -2.26 -13.36
C ARG A 481 30.59 -1.28 -13.43
N ARG A 482 30.59 -0.47 -14.50
CA ARG A 482 31.55 0.61 -14.73
C ARG A 482 31.59 1.61 -13.57
N ARG A 483 32.80 2.04 -13.20
CA ARG A 483 33.04 3.08 -12.18
C ARG A 483 32.27 4.37 -12.48
N CYS A 484 31.76 5.03 -11.45
CA CYS A 484 30.98 6.28 -11.53
C CYS A 484 29.65 6.16 -12.32
N SER A 485 29.13 4.95 -12.53
CA SER A 485 27.81 4.74 -13.15
C SER A 485 26.71 4.63 -12.08
N VAL A 486 25.44 4.57 -12.51
CA VAL A 486 24.30 4.40 -11.59
C VAL A 486 24.41 3.05 -10.85
N ASP A 487 24.13 3.08 -9.55
CA ASP A 487 24.34 2.01 -8.57
C ASP A 487 25.82 1.63 -8.37
N ASN A 488 26.75 2.45 -8.88
CA ASN A 488 28.20 2.22 -8.84
C ASN A 488 28.99 3.54 -8.67
N PRO A 489 28.72 4.29 -7.57
CA PRO A 489 29.42 5.52 -7.25
C PRO A 489 30.92 5.28 -7.09
N CYS A 490 31.68 6.34 -7.33
CA CYS A 490 33.14 6.37 -7.22
C CYS A 490 33.57 7.57 -6.37
N GLU A 491 34.66 7.40 -5.65
CA GLU A 491 35.22 8.42 -4.77
C GLU A 491 36.33 9.17 -5.51
N VAL A 492 36.38 10.49 -5.37
CA VAL A 492 37.44 11.33 -5.92
C VAL A 492 38.13 12.02 -4.76
N ASP A 493 39.43 11.75 -4.61
CA ASP A 493 40.25 12.40 -3.58
C ASP A 493 40.70 13.82 -4.01
N PRO A 494 41.32 14.62 -3.13
CA PRO A 494 41.76 15.97 -3.46
C PRO A 494 42.79 16.06 -4.61
N SER A 495 43.45 14.95 -4.99
CA SER A 495 44.34 14.90 -6.16
C SER A 495 43.61 14.63 -7.48
N GLY A 496 42.28 14.43 -7.43
CA GLY A 496 41.45 14.05 -8.58
C GLY A 496 41.48 12.55 -8.88
N LYS A 497 42.25 11.75 -8.12
CA LYS A 497 42.34 10.30 -8.30
C LYS A 497 41.00 9.66 -7.94
N THR A 498 40.41 8.99 -8.93
CA THR A 498 39.09 8.37 -8.80
C THR A 498 39.21 6.90 -8.43
N THR A 499 38.63 6.47 -7.31
CA THR A 499 38.60 5.08 -6.82
C THR A 499 37.16 4.56 -6.69
N ALA A 500 36.97 3.27 -6.42
CA ALA A 500 35.65 2.73 -6.10
C ALA A 500 35.76 1.63 -5.06
N VAL A 501 35.11 1.84 -3.91
CA VAL A 501 35.00 0.84 -2.86
C VAL A 501 33.80 -0.05 -3.17
N LYS A 502 34.08 -1.28 -3.65
CA LYS A 502 33.05 -2.26 -4.02
C LYS A 502 32.20 -2.70 -2.83
N ARG A 503 30.91 -2.95 -3.07
CA ARG A 503 29.92 -3.42 -2.08
C ARG A 503 29.88 -2.52 -0.86
N ARG A 504 29.49 -1.26 -1.11
CA ARG A 504 29.57 -0.19 -0.11
C ARG A 504 28.41 0.79 -0.24
N GLY A 505 27.75 1.07 0.87
CA GLY A 505 26.70 2.08 0.96
C GLY A 505 27.24 3.46 1.33
N TYR A 506 26.53 4.48 0.86
CA TYR A 506 26.83 5.88 1.09
C TYR A 506 25.57 6.66 1.53
N ALA A 507 25.79 7.68 2.35
CA ALA A 507 24.79 8.66 2.75
C ALA A 507 25.22 10.08 2.37
N GLN A 508 24.27 11.00 2.38
CA GLN A 508 24.48 12.43 2.15
C GLN A 508 24.21 13.19 3.44
N GLN A 509 25.12 14.09 3.82
CA GLN A 509 24.99 14.90 5.02
C GLN A 509 23.85 15.92 4.89
N THR A 510 23.20 16.22 6.02
CA THR A 510 22.07 17.17 6.07
C THR A 510 22.40 18.48 6.80
N ALA A 511 23.61 18.63 7.35
CA ALA A 511 24.05 19.84 8.04
C ALA A 511 23.92 21.11 7.19
N GLY A 512 24.42 21.07 5.94
CA GLY A 512 24.30 22.19 4.99
C GLY A 512 22.89 22.45 4.47
N LEU A 513 21.90 21.62 4.80
CA LEU A 513 20.46 21.88 4.62
C LEU A 513 19.85 22.54 5.87
N ALA A 514 20.26 22.13 7.08
CA ALA A 514 19.72 22.68 8.33
C ALA A 514 19.90 24.21 8.39
N THR A 515 21.08 24.69 8.00
CA THR A 515 21.41 26.12 7.93
C THR A 515 20.59 26.91 6.89
N CYS A 516 19.95 26.25 5.93
CA CYS A 516 19.06 26.87 4.95
C CYS A 516 17.62 27.04 5.45
N ILE A 517 17.23 26.38 6.56
CA ILE A 517 15.83 26.39 7.03
C ILE A 517 15.65 27.51 8.06
N VAL A 518 14.84 28.49 7.70
CA VAL A 518 14.56 29.70 8.49
C VAL A 518 13.14 29.65 9.11
N PRO A 519 12.81 30.50 10.10
CA PRO A 519 11.51 30.47 10.79
C PRO A 519 10.30 30.48 9.85
N GLY A 520 9.24 29.74 10.24
CA GLY A 520 8.05 29.49 9.42
C GLY A 520 8.18 28.28 8.49
N SER A 521 9.12 27.35 8.76
CA SER A 521 9.50 26.25 7.87
C SER A 521 9.64 26.68 6.41
N ARG A 522 10.49 27.70 6.20
CA ARG A 522 10.86 28.24 4.88
C ARG A 522 12.30 27.88 4.57
N LEU A 523 12.63 27.73 3.30
CA LEU A 523 13.98 27.49 2.82
C LEU A 523 14.54 28.77 2.21
N ASP A 524 15.63 29.28 2.77
CA ASP A 524 16.34 30.45 2.28
C ASP A 524 17.73 30.04 1.75
N LEU A 525 17.87 30.08 0.42
CA LEU A 525 19.11 29.76 -0.29
C LEU A 525 20.05 30.98 -0.43
N SER A 526 19.66 32.13 0.12
CA SER A 526 20.49 33.34 0.19
C SER A 526 21.20 33.50 1.54
N ASN A 527 20.73 32.81 2.59
CA ASN A 527 21.39 32.75 3.90
C ASN A 527 22.88 32.37 3.74
N PRO A 528 23.84 33.17 4.26
CA PRO A 528 25.28 32.88 4.15
C PRO A 528 25.71 31.48 4.64
N GLY A 529 24.98 30.89 5.59
CA GLY A 529 25.25 29.54 6.08
C GLY A 529 24.74 28.41 5.16
N CYS A 530 23.93 28.72 4.14
CA CYS A 530 23.30 27.73 3.29
C CYS A 530 24.25 27.23 2.19
N GLN A 531 24.56 25.93 2.21
CA GLN A 531 25.54 25.30 1.31
C GLN A 531 24.90 24.59 0.10
N LEU A 532 23.58 24.73 -0.08
CA LEU A 532 22.83 24.05 -1.15
C LEU A 532 23.03 24.68 -2.53
N THR A 533 23.01 23.83 -3.56
CA THR A 533 23.08 24.27 -4.98
C THR A 533 21.89 25.15 -5.34
N LYS A 534 22.15 26.36 -5.86
CA LYS A 534 21.07 27.31 -6.18
C LYS A 534 20.32 26.88 -7.46
N PRO A 535 18.98 26.97 -7.51
CA PRO A 535 18.20 26.75 -8.74
C PRO A 535 18.59 27.73 -9.84
N ALA A 536 18.38 27.34 -11.11
CA ALA A 536 18.65 28.18 -12.27
C ALA A 536 17.56 29.25 -12.52
N GLU A 537 16.40 29.11 -11.89
CA GLU A 537 15.27 30.06 -11.94
C GLU A 537 15.07 30.66 -10.54
N ARG A 538 14.67 31.94 -10.45
CA ARG A 538 14.39 32.57 -9.15
C ARG A 538 13.25 31.82 -8.45
N VAL A 539 13.46 31.48 -7.18
CA VAL A 539 12.42 30.91 -6.34
C VAL A 539 11.35 31.97 -6.09
N SER A 540 10.14 31.79 -6.63
CA SER A 540 8.97 32.56 -6.18
C SER A 540 8.70 32.22 -4.71
N THR A 541 8.75 33.25 -3.87
CA THR A 541 8.57 33.19 -2.43
C THR A 541 7.16 33.59 -2.02
N ASP A 542 6.18 32.90 -2.62
CA ASP A 542 4.74 32.95 -2.28
C ASP A 542 4.21 31.51 -2.09
#